data_AF-A0A3P6L3F2-F1
#
_entry.id   AF-A0A3P6L3F2-F1
#
_cell.length_a   1.000
_cell.length_b   1.000
_cell.length_c   1.000
_cell.angle_alpha   90.00
_cell.angle_beta   90.00
_cell.angle_gamma   90.00
#
_symmetry.space_group_name_H-M   'P 1'
#
loop_
_entity.id
_entity.type
_entity.pdbx_description
1 polymer ?
#
loop_
_entity_poly.entity_id
_entity_poly.type
_entity_poly.pdbx_seq_one_letter_code
_entity_poly.pdbx_strand_id
1 'polypeptide(L)' 'MQLPNFIQWKNLGAGEYVMGLEVSNSFLTVVIKNERRGVCPLLSQGNKEILLELGVVDGDAEMSALKAEIAGYR' A
#
# COMPACT_ATOMS: atom_id res chain seq x y z
N MET A 1 -7.18 1.09 10.53
CA MET A 1 -6.62 0.76 9.20
C MET A 1 -5.48 -0.25 9.40
N GLN A 2 -5.48 -1.40 8.71
CA GLN A 2 -4.53 -2.51 8.97
C GLN A 2 -3.10 -2.19 8.48
N LEU A 3 -3.02 -1.48 7.34
CA LEU A 3 -1.83 -0.94 6.69
C LEU A 3 -2.04 0.57 6.44
N PRO A 4 -1.55 1.46 7.32
CA PRO A 4 -1.83 2.91 7.26
C PRO A 4 -1.10 3.68 6.15
N ASN A 5 -0.08 3.11 5.51
CA ASN A 5 0.72 3.81 4.51
C ASN A 5 0.36 3.32 3.11
N PHE A 6 0.23 4.27 2.17
CA PHE A 6 0.16 3.99 0.73
C PHE A 6 1.32 4.70 0.03
N ILE A 7 2.20 3.92 -0.61
CA ILE A 7 3.45 4.39 -1.20
C ILE A 7 3.38 4.12 -2.70
N GLN A 8 3.70 5.14 -3.51
CA GLN A 8 3.82 4.99 -4.96
C GLN A 8 5.29 5.01 -5.35
N TRP A 9 5.86 3.84 -5.70
CA TRP A 9 7.21 3.74 -6.23
C TRP A 9 7.17 3.78 -7.76
N LYS A 10 7.97 4.66 -8.37
CA LYS A 10 8.04 4.82 -9.83
C LYS A 10 9.44 4.44 -10.28
N ASN A 11 9.58 3.31 -10.97
CA ASN A 11 10.87 2.84 -11.46
C ASN A 11 11.24 3.54 -12.77
N LEU A 12 11.54 4.84 -12.68
CA LEU A 12 11.94 5.63 -13.84
C LEU A 12 13.46 5.47 -14.08
N GLY A 13 13.83 4.88 -15.21
CA GLY A 13 15.22 4.87 -15.69
C GLY A 13 16.05 3.62 -15.35
N ALA A 14 15.43 2.54 -14.87
CA ALA A 14 16.12 1.27 -14.56
C ALA A 14 15.65 0.09 -15.45
N GLY A 15 15.66 0.31 -16.76
CA GLY A 15 15.37 -0.73 -17.77
C GLY A 15 13.88 -0.99 -17.97
N GLU A 16 13.21 -1.60 -16.99
CA GLU A 16 11.79 -1.92 -17.09
C GLU A 16 10.90 -0.81 -16.53
N TYR A 17 9.84 -0.50 -17.28
CA TYR A 17 8.84 0.47 -16.85
C TYR A 17 7.82 -0.18 -15.92
N VAL A 18 8.07 -0.05 -14.61
CA VAL A 18 7.21 -0.60 -13.56
C VAL A 18 6.84 0.48 -12.55
N MET A 19 5.63 0.38 -12.01
CA MET A 19 5.15 1.20 -10.89
C MET A 19 4.69 0.29 -9.76
N GLY A 20 5.17 0.54 -8.55
CA GLY A 20 4.71 -0.10 -7.32
C GLY A 20 3.60 0.72 -6.67
N LEU A 21 2.50 0.04 -6.31
CA LEU A 21 1.47 0.55 -5.40
C LEU A 21 1.59 -0.25 -4.10
N GLU A 22 2.26 0.32 -3.11
CA GLU A 22 2.72 -0.40 -1.93
C GLU A 22 1.93 0.03 -0.69
N VAL A 23 1.05 -0.85 -0.20
CA VAL A 23 0.40 -0.68 1.11
C VAL A 23 1.29 -1.22 2.21
N SER A 24 1.48 -0.47 3.29
CA SER A 24 2.44 -0.84 4.34
C SER A 24 2.05 -0.34 5.73
N ASN A 25 2.59 -0.98 6.76
CA ASN A 25 2.59 -0.51 8.14
C ASN A 25 3.87 0.25 8.53
N SER A 26 4.87 0.28 7.65
CA SER A 26 6.15 0.94 7.87
C SER A 26 6.54 1.80 6.68
N PHE A 27 7.66 2.53 6.78
CA PHE A 27 8.21 3.30 5.67
C PHE A 27 9.47 2.64 5.11
N LEU A 28 9.77 2.90 3.83
CA LEU A 28 10.98 2.48 3.12
C LEU A 28 12.23 3.24 3.63
N THR A 29 12.60 2.99 4.88
CA THR A 29 13.75 3.59 5.57
C THR A 29 14.40 2.55 6.48
N VAL A 30 15.58 2.87 7.02
CA VAL A 30 16.25 2.04 8.03
C VAL A 30 15.34 1.76 9.24
N VAL A 31 15.39 0.53 9.75
CA VAL A 31 14.54 0.01 10.84
C VAL A 31 14.54 0.93 12.06
N ILE A 32 15.71 1.41 12.50
CA ILE A 32 15.86 2.31 13.64
C ILE A 32 14.99 3.58 13.51
N LYS A 33 14.83 4.12 12.29
CA LYS A 33 13.98 5.31 12.08
C LYS A 33 12.49 4.94 12.20
N ASN A 34 12.09 3.75 11.77
CA ASN A 34 10.71 3.27 11.91
C ASN A 34 10.37 2.92 13.37
N GLU A 35 11.31 2.33 14.12
CA GLU A 35 11.18 2.08 15.56
C GLU A 35 10.98 3.38 16.33
N ARG A 36 11.82 4.41 16.07
CA ARG A 36 11.68 5.74 16.67
C ARG A 36 10.36 6.43 16.34
N ARG A 37 9.75 6.10 15.20
CA ARG A 37 8.43 6.61 14.78
C ARG A 37 7.27 5.83 15.39
N GLY A 38 7.53 4.72 16.09
CA GLY A 38 6.49 3.87 16.67
C GLY A 38 5.65 3.13 15.62
N VAL A 39 6.14 2.99 14.39
CA VAL A 39 5.41 2.32 13.29
C VAL A 39 5.77 0.84 13.12
N CYS A 40 6.69 0.32 13.95
CA CYS A 40 7.05 -1.10 14.00
C CYS A 40 6.29 -1.78 15.15
N PRO A 41 5.12 -2.41 14.89
CA PRO A 41 4.40 -3.13 15.93
C PRO A 41 5.21 -4.35 16.39
N LEU A 42 5.44 -4.46 17.69
CA LEU A 42 5.96 -5.67 18.31
C LEU A 42 4.80 -6.63 18.57
N LEU A 43 4.87 -7.86 18.06
CA LEU A 43 3.85 -8.88 18.33
C LEU A 43 4.21 -9.59 19.64
N SER A 44 3.39 -9.39 20.67
CA SER A 44 3.64 -9.90 22.04
C SER A 44 3.23 -11.37 22.24
N GLN A 45 3.24 -12.19 21.18
CA GLN A 45 2.57 -13.50 21.00
C GLN A 45 1.16 -13.37 20.40
N GLY A 46 0.99 -13.91 19.20
CA GLY A 46 -0.23 -13.83 18.39
C GLY A 46 0.06 -13.52 16.93
N ASN A 47 -0.96 -13.64 16.08
CA ASN A 47 -0.89 -13.28 14.66
C ASN A 47 -1.64 -11.97 14.42
N LYS A 48 -1.16 -11.16 13.48
CA LYS A 48 -1.93 -10.06 12.92
C LYS A 48 -2.41 -10.46 11.53
N GLU A 49 -3.71 -10.57 11.37
CA GLU A 49 -4.32 -10.82 10.07
C GLU A 49 -4.34 -9.53 9.25
N ILE A 50 -4.02 -9.68 7.96
CA ILE A 50 -4.06 -8.61 6.97
C ILE A 50 -4.89 -9.12 5.80
N LEU A 51 -5.99 -8.44 5.50
CA LEU A 51 -6.84 -8.74 4.34
C LEU A 51 -6.55 -7.75 3.21
N LEU A 52 -6.28 -8.28 2.02
CA LEU A 52 -6.02 -7.52 0.80
C LEU A 52 -6.77 -8.16 -0.36
N GLU A 53 -7.26 -7.33 -1.26
CA GLU A 53 -7.82 -7.75 -2.53
C GLU A 53 -7.00 -7.14 -3.67
N LEU A 54 -6.72 -7.97 -4.69
CA LEU A 54 -6.02 -7.58 -5.89
C LEU A 54 -6.92 -7.95 -7.07
N GLY A 55 -7.43 -6.93 -7.76
CA GLY A 55 -8.26 -7.07 -8.95
C GLY A 55 -7.56 -6.53 -10.20
N VAL A 56 -7.96 -7.04 -11.36
CA VAL A 56 -7.65 -6.42 -12.65
C VAL A 56 -8.84 -5.57 -13.03
N VAL A 57 -8.57 -4.32 -13.44
CA VAL A 57 -9.57 -3.41 -14.00
C VAL A 57 -9.38 -3.42 -15.50
N ASP A 58 -10.38 -3.88 -16.24
CA ASP A 58 -10.33 -4.00 -17.69
C ASP A 58 -11.35 -3.07 -18.36
N GLY A 59 -10.85 -2.19 -19.23
CA GLY A 59 -11.64 -1.24 -19.98
C GLY A 59 -12.19 -0.04 -19.19
N ASP A 60 -12.84 0.85 -19.93
CA ASP A 60 -13.23 2.18 -19.44
C ASP A 60 -14.39 2.15 -18.44
N ALA A 61 -15.29 1.16 -18.57
CA ALA A 61 -16.46 1.03 -17.70
C ALA A 61 -16.03 0.68 -16.27
N GLU A 62 -15.17 -0.32 -16.11
CA GLU A 62 -14.64 -0.73 -14.80
C GLU A 62 -13.76 0.37 -14.19
N MET A 63 -12.93 1.03 -15.00
CA MET A 63 -12.12 2.16 -14.57
C MET A 63 -12.98 3.32 -14.04
N SER A 64 -14.11 3.61 -14.70
CA SER A 64 -15.03 4.66 -14.27
C SER A 64 -15.76 4.31 -12.98
N ALA A 65 -16.16 3.04 -12.83
CA ALA A 65 -16.77 2.52 -11.61
C ALA A 65 -15.82 2.62 -10.41
N LEU A 66 -14.56 2.19 -10.56
CA LEU A 66 -13.56 2.27 -9.49
C LEU A 66 -13.28 3.73 -9.08
N LYS A 67 -13.19 4.66 -10.03
CA LYS A 67 -13.01 6.09 -9.72
C LYS A 67 -14.19 6.65 -8.92
N ALA A 68 -15.42 6.27 -9.27
CA ALA A 68 -16.62 6.70 -8.56
C ALA A 68 -16.66 6.13 -7.13
N GLU A 69 -16.26 4.87 -6.95
CA GLU A 69 -16.15 4.23 -5.65
C GLU A 69 -15.11 4.94 -4.75
N ILE A 70 -13.89 5.16 -5.26
CA ILE A 70 -12.83 5.86 -4.53
C ILE A 70 -13.27 7.27 -4.13
N ALA A 71 -14.00 7.98 -4.99
CA ALA A 71 -14.52 9.31 -4.67
C ALA A 71 -15.55 9.31 -3.52
N GLY A 72 -16.18 8.16 -3.24
CA GLY A 72 -17.09 7.94 -2.13
C GLY A 72 -16.41 7.66 -0.78
N TYR A 73 -15.12 7.29 -0.78
CA TYR A 73 -14.34 7.09 0.44
C TYR A 73 -13.92 8.44 1.04
N ARG A 74 -14.85 9.10 1.73
CA ARG A 74 -14.59 10.31 2.54
C ARG A 74 -14.33 9.95 4.00
#